data_AF-A0A7X0QZZ1-F1
#
_entry.id   AF-A0A7X0QZZ1-F1
#
_cell.length_a   1.000
_cell.length_b   1.000
_cell.length_c   1.000
_cell.angle_alpha   90.00
_cell.angle_beta   90.00
_cell.angle_gamma   90.00
#
_symmetry.space_group_name_H-M   'P 1'
#
loop_
_entity.id
_entity.type
_entity.pdbx_description
1 polymer ?
#
loop_
_entity_poly.entity_id
_entity_poly.type
_entity_poly.pdbx_seq_one_letter_code
_entity_poly.pdbx_strand_id
1 'polypeptide(L)'
;MLLQNMIKNGQIQGEPLEISPGTCLFEPGKPNKGFYFLTEGTALFSQAGGTEEKIMPGKLLGLPDLMHEQYHFKVYFEEPAKAIFIPKEEMLHALQLHTALRFYFMQQLSRYTTQNIDAYE
;
A
#
# COMPACT_ATOMS: atom_id res chain seq x y z
N MET A 1 2.18 -1.94 -13.06
CA MET A 1 1.49 -1.67 -14.34
C MET A 1 0.03 -2.12 -14.33
N LEU A 2 -0.33 -3.34 -13.90
CA LEU A 2 -1.74 -3.77 -13.82
C LEU A 2 -2.63 -2.82 -13.00
N LEU A 3 -2.27 -2.57 -11.73
CA LEU A 3 -3.08 -1.73 -10.84
C LEU A 3 -3.26 -0.31 -11.38
N GLN A 4 -2.18 0.31 -11.86
CA GLN A 4 -2.22 1.64 -12.49
C GLN A 4 -3.17 1.68 -13.70
N ASN A 5 -3.17 0.65 -14.53
CA ASN A 5 -4.07 0.56 -15.69
C ASN A 5 -5.52 0.40 -15.23
N MET A 6 -5.78 -0.41 -14.20
CA MET A 6 -7.12 -0.59 -13.65
C MET A 6 -7.68 0.71 -13.06
N ILE A 7 -6.86 1.49 -12.36
CA ILE A 7 -7.23 2.83 -11.88
C ILE A 7 -7.52 3.76 -13.07
N LYS A 8 -6.62 3.81 -14.06
CA LYS A 8 -6.78 4.67 -15.26
C LYS A 8 -8.02 4.33 -16.10
N ASN A 9 -8.37 3.04 -16.16
CA ASN A 9 -9.53 2.55 -16.91
C ASN A 9 -10.84 2.62 -16.10
N GLY A 10 -10.82 3.17 -14.88
CA GLY A 10 -11.99 3.30 -14.02
C GLY A 10 -12.48 1.98 -13.42
N GLN A 11 -11.66 0.93 -13.44
CA GLN A 11 -12.00 -0.37 -12.84
C GLN A 11 -11.79 -0.40 -11.33
N ILE A 12 -11.00 0.55 -10.80
CA ILE A 12 -10.80 0.79 -9.38
C ILE A 12 -10.95 2.29 -9.16
N GLN A 13 -11.87 2.69 -8.30
CA GLN A 13 -12.05 4.08 -7.93
C GLN A 13 -10.98 4.51 -6.93
N GLY A 14 -10.44 5.71 -7.12
CA GLY A 14 -9.49 6.28 -6.20
C GLY A 14 -9.39 7.79 -6.37
N GLU A 15 -8.94 8.44 -5.31
CA GLU A 15 -8.85 9.90 -5.23
C GLU A 15 -7.38 10.33 -5.29
N PRO A 16 -7.01 11.24 -6.21
CA PRO A 16 -5.66 11.78 -6.22
C PRO A 16 -5.42 12.57 -4.93
N LEU A 17 -4.25 12.34 -4.33
CA LEU A 17 -3.83 12.96 -3.08
C LEU A 17 -2.42 13.53 -3.24
N GLU A 18 -2.29 14.81 -2.92
CA GLU A 18 -0.98 15.44 -2.72
C GLU A 18 -0.56 15.28 -1.27
N ILE A 19 0.69 14.89 -1.07
CA ILE A 19 1.24 14.54 0.24
C ILE A 19 2.36 15.52 0.55
N SER A 20 2.24 16.20 1.68
CA SER A 20 3.26 17.13 2.16
C SER A 20 4.40 16.39 2.89
N PRO A 21 5.62 16.93 2.88
CA PRO A 21 6.71 16.47 3.74
C PRO A 21 6.28 16.36 5.21
N GLY A 22 6.73 15.33 5.90
CA GLY A 22 6.39 15.01 7.29
C GLY A 22 5.05 14.29 7.47
N THR A 23 4.27 14.07 6.40
CA THR A 23 2.98 13.38 6.49
C THR A 23 3.16 11.89 6.77
N CYS A 24 2.38 11.35 7.70
CA CYS A 24 2.28 9.92 8.00
C CYS A 24 0.93 9.39 7.54
N LEU A 25 0.92 8.46 6.57
CA LEU A 25 -0.33 7.90 6.02
C LEU A 25 -0.81 6.68 6.80
N PHE A 26 0.14 5.89 7.33
CA PHE A 26 -0.16 4.74 8.17
C PHE A 26 0.56 4.90 9.49
N GLU A 27 -0.17 4.68 10.57
CA GLU A 27 0.36 4.70 11.92
C GLU A 27 -0.14 3.44 12.64
N PRO A 28 0.75 2.66 13.28
CA PRO A 28 0.39 1.43 13.95
C PRO A 28 -0.77 1.60 14.94
N GLY A 29 -1.74 0.71 14.89
CA GLY A 29 -2.94 0.73 15.75
C GLY A 29 -4.04 1.71 15.30
N LYS A 30 -3.80 2.54 14.26
CA LYS A 30 -4.88 3.34 13.65
C LYS A 30 -5.75 2.48 12.73
N PRO A 31 -7.05 2.82 12.57
CA PRO A 31 -7.95 2.11 11.65
C PRO A 31 -7.41 2.10 10.22
N ASN A 32 -7.48 0.93 9.59
CA ASN A 32 -7.15 0.76 8.18
C ASN A 32 -8.30 1.32 7.31
N LYS A 33 -8.08 2.52 6.78
CA LYS A 33 -9.05 3.24 5.93
C LYS A 33 -8.92 2.90 4.44
N GLY A 34 -7.78 2.34 4.02
CA GLY A 34 -7.54 2.03 2.63
C GLY A 34 -6.06 2.01 2.27
N PHE A 35 -5.80 2.14 0.98
CA PHE A 35 -4.50 1.92 0.37
C PHE A 35 -4.10 3.15 -0.43
N TYR A 36 -2.80 3.30 -0.68
CA TYR A 36 -2.28 4.41 -1.47
C TYR A 36 -1.40 3.88 -2.59
N PHE A 37 -1.74 4.19 -3.82
CA PHE A 37 -0.86 3.91 -4.96
C PHE A 37 0.07 5.10 -5.18
N LEU A 38 1.36 4.93 -4.88
CA LEU A 38 2.34 6.00 -4.98
C LEU A 38 2.64 6.29 -6.46
N THR A 39 2.39 7.52 -6.92
CA THR A 39 2.60 7.93 -8.31
C THR A 39 3.83 8.80 -8.50
N GLU A 40 4.22 9.59 -7.50
CA GLU A 40 5.41 10.46 -7.50
C GLU A 40 6.00 10.57 -6.08
N GLY A 41 7.30 10.81 -5.97
CA GLY A 41 8.03 10.93 -4.69
C GLY A 41 8.42 9.60 -4.06
N THR A 42 9.00 9.64 -2.86
CA THR A 42 9.45 8.46 -2.11
C THR A 42 8.73 8.36 -0.77
N ALA A 43 8.24 7.16 -0.44
CA ALA A 43 7.72 6.86 0.89
C ALA A 43 8.74 6.08 1.72
N LEU A 44 8.73 6.29 3.03
CA LEU A 44 9.49 5.50 4.00
C LEU A 44 8.55 4.56 4.74
N PHE A 45 8.89 3.28 4.73
CA PHE A 45 8.20 2.22 5.45
C PHE A 45 9.03 1.79 6.65
N SER A 46 8.39 1.64 7.81
CA SER A 46 9.03 1.17 9.03
C SER A 46 8.09 0.23 9.80
N GLN A 47 8.63 -0.91 10.22
CA GLN A 47 8.01 -1.78 11.22
C GLN A 47 8.60 -1.46 12.59
N ALA A 48 7.84 -1.73 13.66
CA ALA A 48 8.27 -1.44 15.03
C ALA A 48 9.61 -2.13 15.33
N GLY A 49 10.67 -1.34 15.54
CA GLY A 49 12.03 -1.82 15.83
C GLY A 49 12.84 -2.27 14.61
N GLY A 50 12.34 -2.10 13.39
CA GLY A 50 13.02 -2.47 12.14
C GLY A 50 13.69 -1.30 11.42
N THR A 51 14.53 -1.63 10.44
CA THR A 51 15.15 -0.66 9.51
C THR A 51 14.11 -0.05 8.58
N GLU A 52 14.29 1.21 8.23
CA GLU A 52 13.40 1.88 7.29
C GLU A 52 13.70 1.49 5.84
N GLU A 53 12.65 1.20 5.08
CA GLU A 53 12.74 0.87 3.65
C GLU A 53 12.14 1.98 2.78
N LYS A 54 12.85 2.34 1.71
CA LYS A 54 12.36 3.29 0.71
C LYS A 54 11.43 2.59 -0.27
N ILE A 55 10.22 3.11 -0.41
CA ILE A 55 9.25 2.68 -1.39
C ILE A 55 9.19 3.70 -2.54
N MET A 56 9.51 3.21 -3.74
CA MET A 56 9.53 3.99 -4.97
C MET A 56 8.13 4.09 -5.62
N PRO A 57 7.90 5.07 -6.50
CA PRO A 57 6.66 5.17 -7.28
C PRO A 57 6.31 3.89 -8.05
N GLY A 58 5.01 3.71 -8.29
CA GLY A 58 4.46 2.53 -8.94
C GLY A 58 4.15 1.37 -7.99
N LYS A 59 4.24 1.60 -6.67
CA LYS A 59 3.97 0.62 -5.62
C LYS A 59 2.68 0.94 -4.88
N LEU A 60 2.00 -0.11 -4.42
CA LEU A 60 0.83 -0.02 -3.56
C LEU A 60 1.28 -0.07 -2.10
N LEU A 61 0.93 0.97 -1.35
CA LEU A 61 1.17 1.11 0.07
C LEU A 61 -0.05 0.56 0.83
N GLY A 62 0.18 -0.18 1.92
CA GLY A 62 -0.89 -0.72 2.76
C GLY A 62 -1.23 -2.19 2.53
N LEU A 63 -0.67 -2.82 1.47
CA LEU A 63 -1.05 -4.18 1.06
C LEU A 63 -0.89 -5.26 2.15
N PRO A 64 0.18 -5.28 2.99
CA PRO A 64 0.29 -6.29 4.04
C PRO A 64 -0.85 -6.22 5.08
N ASP A 65 -1.52 -5.08 5.19
CA ASP A 65 -2.68 -4.87 6.07
C ASP A 65 -4.03 -5.03 5.38
N LEU A 66 -4.06 -5.58 4.15
CA LEU A 66 -5.29 -5.76 3.38
C LEU A 66 -6.41 -6.45 4.18
N MET A 67 -6.05 -7.48 4.94
CA MET A 67 -6.99 -8.28 5.75
C MET A 67 -7.12 -7.78 7.19
N HIS A 68 -6.36 -6.77 7.59
CA HIS A 68 -6.34 -6.26 8.97
C HIS A 68 -7.24 -5.04 9.13
N GLU A 69 -7.84 -4.90 10.31
CA GLU A 69 -8.68 -3.74 10.65
C GLU A 69 -7.86 -2.50 11.03
N GLN A 70 -6.60 -2.71 11.43
CA GLN A 70 -5.68 -1.65 11.84
C GLN A 70 -4.38 -1.77 11.05
N TYR A 71 -3.67 -0.65 10.92
CA TYR A 71 -2.33 -0.67 10.37
C TYR A 71 -1.34 -1.25 11.39
N HIS A 72 -0.37 -2.04 10.93
CA HIS A 72 0.71 -2.61 11.76
C HIS A 72 2.06 -1.92 11.54
N PHE A 73 2.19 -1.19 10.45
CA PHE A 73 3.42 -0.50 10.06
C PHE A 73 3.20 0.99 9.91
N LYS A 74 4.31 1.72 9.95
CA LYS A 74 4.35 3.15 9.70
C LYS A 74 4.76 3.39 8.26
N VAL A 75 4.02 4.27 7.56
CA VAL A 75 4.47 4.82 6.29
C VAL A 75 4.35 6.33 6.33
N TYR A 76 5.46 7.00 6.05
CA TYR A 76 5.58 8.44 6.08
C TYR A 76 6.44 8.98 4.95
N PHE A 77 6.41 10.29 4.76
CA PHE A 77 7.04 10.97 3.63
C PHE A 77 7.95 12.08 4.15
N GLU A 78 9.20 12.13 3.70
CA GLU A 78 10.13 13.21 4.03
C GLU A 78 10.17 14.31 2.95
N GLU A 79 9.67 13.99 1.76
CA GLU A 79 9.60 14.88 0.60
C GLU A 79 8.16 14.95 0.06
N PRO A 80 7.82 15.97 -0.76
CA PRO A 80 6.50 16.05 -1.37
C PRO A 80 6.26 14.85 -2.28
N ALA A 81 5.07 14.28 -2.22
CA ALA A 81 4.70 13.09 -2.98
C ALA A 81 3.27 13.20 -3.53
N LYS A 82 2.96 12.34 -4.51
CA LYS A 82 1.59 12.18 -5.00
C LYS A 82 1.21 10.71 -4.94
N ALA A 83 -0.01 10.46 -4.50
CA ALA A 83 -0.57 9.12 -4.49
C ALA A 83 -2.03 9.14 -4.94
N ILE A 84 -2.58 7.96 -5.17
CA ILE A 84 -4.00 7.74 -5.36
C ILE A 84 -4.49 6.96 -4.14
N PHE A 85 -5.37 7.58 -3.35
CA PHE A 85 -6.06 6.91 -2.25
C PHE A 85 -7.13 6.00 -2.79
N ILE A 86 -7.16 4.75 -2.32
CA ILE A 86 -8.15 3.74 -2.69
C ILE A 86 -8.80 3.26 -1.39
N PRO A 87 -10.11 3.52 -1.19
CA PRO A 87 -10.83 3.04 -0.01
C PRO A 87 -10.71 1.52 0.15
N LYS A 88 -10.72 1.05 1.39
CA LYS A 88 -10.56 -0.39 1.66
C LYS A 88 -11.68 -1.21 1.00
N GLU A 89 -12.91 -0.72 1.07
CA GLU A 89 -14.09 -1.37 0.48
C GLU A 89 -13.95 -1.51 -1.04
N GLU A 90 -13.46 -0.47 -1.71
CA GLU A 90 -13.26 -0.46 -3.16
C GLU A 90 -12.18 -1.47 -3.56
N MET A 91 -11.09 -1.56 -2.80
CA MET A 91 -10.04 -2.55 -3.06
C MET A 91 -10.55 -3.99 -2.88
N LEU A 92 -11.32 -4.24 -1.82
CA LEU A 92 -11.91 -5.55 -1.57
C LEU A 92 -12.93 -5.93 -2.65
N HIS A 93 -13.75 -4.97 -3.09
CA HIS A 93 -14.68 -5.15 -4.19
C HIS A 93 -13.94 -5.46 -5.52
N ALA A 94 -12.89 -4.70 -5.84
CA ALA A 94 -12.07 -4.95 -7.02
C ALA A 94 -11.42 -6.35 -6.99
N LEU A 95 -11.02 -6.83 -5.82
CA LEU A 95 -10.51 -8.19 -5.65
C LEU A 95 -11.58 -9.26 -5.87
N GLN A 96 -12.85 -8.99 -5.58
CA GLN A 96 -13.93 -9.92 -5.87
C GLN A 96 -14.24 -9.99 -7.37
N LEU A 97 -14.17 -8.85 -8.06
CA LEU A 97 -14.49 -8.73 -9.48
C LEU A 97 -13.37 -9.19 -10.42
N HIS A 98 -12.11 -8.96 -10.05
CA HIS A 98 -10.98 -9.13 -10.97
C HIS A 98 -10.04 -10.24 -10.52
N THR A 99 -10.18 -11.42 -11.14
CA THR A 99 -9.28 -12.57 -10.90
C THR A 99 -7.81 -12.24 -11.11
N ALA A 100 -7.46 -11.44 -12.12
CA ALA A 100 -6.09 -11.01 -12.37
C ALA A 100 -5.50 -10.19 -11.20
N LEU A 101 -6.32 -9.34 -10.57
CA LEU A 101 -5.89 -8.54 -9.42
C LEU A 101 -5.65 -9.41 -8.19
N ARG A 102 -6.51 -10.41 -7.96
CA ARG A 102 -6.30 -11.41 -6.89
C ARG A 102 -4.96 -12.12 -7.03
N PHE A 103 -4.68 -12.68 -8.22
CA PHE A 103 -3.42 -13.36 -8.48
C PHE A 103 -2.22 -12.43 -8.29
N TYR A 104 -2.33 -11.19 -8.79
CA TYR A 104 -1.29 -10.18 -8.61
C TYR A 104 -0.98 -9.94 -7.12
N PHE A 105 -1.99 -9.73 -6.27
CA PHE A 105 -1.76 -9.52 -4.85
C PHE A 105 -1.32 -10.76 -4.09
N MET A 106 -1.81 -11.95 -4.44
CA MET A 106 -1.30 -13.21 -3.86
C MET A 106 0.21 -13.34 -4.09
N GLN A 107 0.70 -13.00 -5.29
CA GLN A 107 2.14 -13.00 -5.59
C GLN A 107 2.90 -11.94 -4.79
N GLN A 108 2.33 -10.75 -4.60
CA GLN A 108 2.97 -9.71 -3.78
C GLN A 108 3.03 -10.13 -2.29
N LEU A 109 1.93 -10.61 -1.73
CA LEU A 109 1.84 -11.03 -0.32
C LEU A 109 2.77 -12.23 -0.03
N SER A 110 2.86 -13.19 -0.94
CA SER A 110 3.80 -14.31 -0.81
C SER A 110 5.25 -13.83 -0.64
N ARG A 111 5.66 -12.77 -1.33
CA ARG A 111 7.01 -12.21 -1.20
C ARG A 111 7.22 -11.55 0.17
N TYR A 112 6.20 -10.89 0.71
CA TYR A 112 6.25 -10.30 2.06
C TYR A 112 6.35 -11.36 3.16
N THR A 113 5.70 -12.52 3.00
CA THR A 113 5.81 -13.63 3.98
C THR A 113 7.18 -14.31 3.93
N THR A 114 7.79 -14.47 2.75
CA THR A 114 9.10 -15.11 2.64
C THR A 114 10.20 -14.26 3.29
N GLN A 115 10.15 -12.92 3.17
CA GLN A 115 11.12 -12.03 3.82
C GLN A 115 11.02 -12.00 5.36
N ASN A 116 9.92 -12.46 5.95
CA ASN A 116 9.76 -12.55 7.42
C ASN A 116 10.10 -13.93 8.00
N ILE A 117 10.29 -14.95 7.16
CA ILE A 117 10.65 -16.31 7.62
C ILE A 117 12.16 -16.41 7.89
N ASP A 118 12.99 -15.66 7.17
CA ASP A 118 14.46 -15.60 7.38
C ASP A 118 14.88 -14.85 8.66
N ALA A 119 13.93 -14.36 9.47
CA ALA A 119 14.18 -13.73 10.78
C ALA A 119 14.05 -14.71 11.96
N TYR A 120 13.85 -16.00 11.69
CA TYR A 120 13.73 -17.08 12.69
C TYR A 120 14.74 -18.24 12.48
N GLU A 121 15.90 -17.97 11.89
CA GLU A 121 17.07 -18.87 11.97
C GLU A 121 18.21 -18.27 12.80
#